data_AF-A0A9W6R342-F1
#
_entry.id   AF-A0A9W6R342-F1
#
_cell.length_a   1.000
_cell.length_b   1.000
_cell.length_c   1.000
_cell.angle_alpha   90.00
_cell.angle_beta   90.00
_cell.angle_gamma   90.00
#
_symmetry.space_group_name_H-M   'P 1'
#
loop_
_entity.id
_entity.type
_entity.pdbx_description
1 polymer ?
#
loop_
_entity_poly.entity_id
_entity_poly.type
_entity_poly.pdbx_seq_one_letter_code
_entity_poly.pdbx_strand_id
1 'polypeptide(L)'
;MHDKSPRKTWRAIGNAILANLLNPKLTLFFFAFLPQFISQDHDPLRQMLTLSAVFMAMTFIVFLGYGLFASAMRHHVITKPRIVRLVQRIFSLSYLGIGAKLATTHR
;
A
#
# COMPACT_ATOMS: atom_id res chain seq x y z
N MET A 1 27.22 2.56 12.90
CA MET A 1 26.72 3.96 12.85
C MET A 1 26.11 4.18 11.47
N HIS A 2 24.80 4.40 11.39
CA HIS A 2 24.06 4.54 10.13
C HIS A 2 24.02 6.03 9.75
N ASP A 3 24.89 6.46 8.85
CA ASP A 3 24.89 7.84 8.32
C ASP A 3 23.66 8.03 7.42
N LYS A 4 22.56 8.54 8.01
CA LYS A 4 21.38 9.02 7.28
C LYS A 4 21.54 10.52 7.05
N SER A 5 22.45 10.88 6.13
CA SER A 5 22.52 12.24 5.59
C SER A 5 21.11 12.72 5.17
N PRO A 6 20.59 13.84 5.71
CA PRO A 6 19.22 14.30 5.50
C PRO A 6 18.84 14.48 4.02
N ARG A 7 19.84 14.71 3.15
CA ARG A 7 19.65 14.82 1.69
C ARG A 7 19.14 13.52 1.05
N LYS A 8 19.49 12.34 1.58
CA LYS A 8 19.02 11.04 1.04
C LYS A 8 17.55 10.77 1.40
N THR A 9 17.12 11.17 2.60
CA THR A 9 15.73 10.97 3.05
C THR A 9 14.75 11.82 2.23
N TRP A 10 15.07 13.09 1.98
CA TRP A 10 14.22 13.95 1.14
C TRP A 10 14.11 13.46 -0.31
N ARG A 11 15.19 12.95 -0.89
CA ARG A 11 15.14 12.31 -2.22
C ARG A 11 14.27 11.05 -2.21
N ALA A 12 14.35 10.24 -1.16
CA ALA A 12 13.51 9.05 -1.04
C ALA A 12 12.02 9.40 -0.90
N ILE A 13 11.69 10.43 -0.10
CA ILE A 13 10.31 10.95 0.01
C ILE A 13 9.84 11.50 -1.33
N GLY A 14 10.66 12.31 -2.01
CA GLY A 14 10.34 12.84 -3.33
C GLY A 14 10.08 11.74 -4.36
N ASN A 15 10.92 10.71 -4.39
CA ASN A 15 10.73 9.54 -5.25
C ASN A 15 9.46 8.75 -4.89
N ALA A 16 9.12 8.61 -3.60
CA ALA A 16 7.90 7.95 -3.17
C ALA A 16 6.64 8.73 -3.56
N ILE A 17 6.69 10.06 -3.47
CA ILE A 17 5.61 10.95 -3.93
C ILE A 17 5.48 10.83 -5.45
N LEU A 18 6.57 10.96 -6.20
CA LEU A 18 6.56 10.80 -7.65
C LEU A 18 6.03 9.43 -8.06
N ALA A 19 6.48 8.35 -7.43
CA ALA A 19 6.02 7.01 -7.73
C ALA A 19 4.52 6.83 -7.45
N ASN A 20 3.97 7.46 -6.40
CA ASN A 20 2.53 7.45 -6.14
C ASN A 20 1.75 8.28 -7.16
N LEU A 21 2.24 9.49 -7.52
CA LEU A 21 1.59 10.34 -8.52
C LEU A 21 1.63 9.73 -9.93
N LEU A 22 2.74 9.10 -10.29
CA LEU A 22 2.92 8.42 -11.58
C LEU A 22 2.23 7.05 -11.62
N ASN A 23 1.68 6.55 -10.51
CA ASN A 23 0.95 5.29 -10.50
C ASN A 23 -0.50 5.53 -10.97
N PRO A 24 -0.84 5.19 -12.24
CA PRO A 24 -2.15 5.50 -12.78
C PRO A 24 -3.27 4.79 -12.02
N LYS A 25 -2.97 3.70 -11.31
CA LYS A 25 -3.98 2.92 -10.58
C LYS A 25 -4.63 3.73 -9.45
N LEU A 26 -3.82 4.49 -8.70
CA LEU A 26 -4.32 5.31 -7.60
C LEU A 26 -5.10 6.49 -8.15
N THR A 27 -4.56 7.18 -9.15
CA THR A 27 -5.22 8.32 -9.81
C THR A 27 -6.56 7.91 -10.45
N LEU A 28 -6.60 6.78 -11.16
CA LEU A 28 -7.82 6.23 -11.75
C LEU A 28 -8.85 5.83 -10.70
N PHE A 29 -8.42 5.27 -9.57
CA PHE A 29 -9.33 4.97 -8.45
C PHE A 29 -10.02 6.25 -7.96
N PHE A 30 -9.26 7.31 -7.64
CA PHE A 30 -9.88 8.56 -7.21
C PHE A 30 -10.77 9.18 -8.29
N PHE A 31 -10.33 9.20 -9.55
CA PHE A 31 -11.16 9.72 -10.64
C PHE A 31 -12.47 8.92 -10.85
N ALA A 32 -12.44 7.60 -10.65
CA ALA A 32 -13.62 6.76 -10.82
C ALA A 32 -14.57 6.83 -9.62
N PHE A 33 -14.04 6.85 -8.39
CA PHE A 33 -14.83 6.70 -7.18
C PHE A 33 -15.17 8.03 -6.50
N LEU A 34 -14.25 9.01 -6.46
CA LEU A 34 -14.49 10.28 -5.78
C LEU A 34 -15.71 11.05 -6.30
N PRO A 35 -15.92 11.24 -7.63
CA PRO A 35 -17.09 11.95 -8.12
C PRO A 35 -18.41 11.24 -7.85
N GLN A 36 -18.41 9.92 -7.66
CA GLN A 36 -19.62 9.15 -7.34
C GLN A 36 -20.16 9.47 -5.93
N PHE A 37 -19.33 10.02 -5.04
CA PHE A 37 -19.71 10.38 -3.67
C PHE A 37 -20.04 11.87 -3.47
N ILE A 38 -20.02 12.67 -4.55
CA ILE A 38 -20.33 14.10 -4.50
C ILE A 38 -21.80 14.31 -4.88
N SER A 39 -22.54 14.98 -4.00
CA SER A 39 -23.89 15.47 -4.29
C SER A 39 -23.81 16.79 -5.04
N GLN A 40 -24.65 17.00 -6.07
CA GLN A 40 -24.63 18.24 -6.87
C GLN A 40 -25.19 19.47 -6.14
N ASP A 41 -25.78 19.28 -4.96
CA ASP A 41 -26.47 20.35 -4.22
C ASP A 41 -25.53 21.25 -3.38
N HIS A 42 -24.24 20.91 -3.25
CA HIS A 42 -23.26 21.63 -2.43
C HIS A 42 -21.99 21.96 -3.23
N ASP A 43 -21.14 22.85 -2.70
CA ASP A 43 -19.84 23.23 -3.30
C ASP A 43 -18.96 21.98 -3.58
N PRO A 44 -18.85 21.53 -4.84
CA PRO A 44 -18.26 20.24 -5.18
C PRO A 44 -16.79 20.14 -4.79
N LEU A 45 -16.06 21.27 -4.85
CA LEU A 45 -14.64 21.31 -4.53
C LEU A 45 -14.39 21.03 -3.04
N ARG A 46 -15.23 21.60 -2.16
CA ARG A 46 -15.13 21.32 -0.72
C ARG A 46 -15.38 19.86 -0.41
N GLN A 47 -16.42 19.26 -1.00
CA GLN A 47 -16.77 17.87 -0.77
C GLN A 47 -15.67 16.92 -1.27
N MET A 48 -15.07 17.19 -2.44
CA MET A 48 -13.91 16.45 -2.95
C MET A 48 -12.73 16.50 -2.00
N LEU A 49 -12.38 17.69 -1.50
CA LEU A 49 -11.28 17.87 -0.56
C LEU A 49 -11.54 17.14 0.76
N THR A 50 -12.76 17.24 1.31
CA THR A 50 -13.13 16.56 2.55
C THR A 50 -13.08 15.04 2.41
N LEU A 51 -13.70 14.47 1.37
CA LEU A 51 -13.67 13.03 1.10
C LEU A 51 -12.24 12.52 0.91
N SER A 52 -11.42 13.26 0.16
CA SER A 52 -10.01 12.92 -0.04
C SER A 52 -9.21 12.96 1.25
N ALA A 53 -9.45 13.95 2.11
CA ALA A 53 -8.80 14.08 3.42
C ALA A 53 -9.19 12.93 4.36
N VAL A 54 -10.47 12.55 4.40
CA VAL A 54 -10.94 11.40 5.20
C VAL A 54 -10.29 10.11 4.71
N PHE A 55 -10.27 9.88 3.40
CA PHE A 55 -9.61 8.71 2.82
C PHE A 55 -8.11 8.68 3.14
N MET A 56 -7.41 9.82 3.01
CA MET A 56 -6.00 9.94 3.39
C MET A 56 -5.79 9.63 4.87
N ALA A 57 -6.64 10.15 5.76
CA ALA A 57 -6.55 9.91 7.20
C ALA A 57 -6.74 8.42 7.52
N MET A 58 -7.76 7.76 6.93
CA MET A 58 -7.99 6.33 7.09
C MET A 58 -6.79 5.51 6.59
N THR A 59 -6.28 5.83 5.39
CA THR A 59 -5.12 5.17 4.80
C THR A 59 -3.88 5.32 5.69
N PHE A 60 -3.67 6.53 6.23
CA PHE A 60 -2.58 6.81 7.15
C PHE A 60 -2.69 6.01 8.44
N ILE A 61 -3.87 5.95 9.07
CA ILE A 61 -4.11 5.15 10.29
C ILE A 61 -3.83 3.67 10.03
N VAL A 62 -4.32 3.13 8.90
CA VAL A 62 -4.07 1.74 8.51
C VAL A 62 -2.58 1.50 8.33
N PHE A 63 -1.86 2.37 7.62
CA PHE A 63 -0.40 2.24 7.46
C PHE A 63 0.37 2.43 8.76
N LEU A 64 -0.09 3.28 9.66
CA LEU A 64 0.48 3.40 10.99
C LEU A 64 0.31 2.09 11.76
N GLY A 65 -0.88 1.50 11.72
CA GLY A 65 -1.17 0.18 12.28
C GLY A 65 -0.26 -0.91 11.69
N TYR A 66 -0.14 -0.98 10.36
CA TYR A 66 0.79 -1.88 9.68
C TYR A 66 2.25 -1.62 10.08
N GLY A 67 2.67 -0.35 10.19
CA GLY A 67 4.02 0.02 10.56
C GLY A 67 4.37 -0.36 12.00
N LEU A 68 3.45 -0.13 12.94
CA LEU A 68 3.58 -0.56 14.33
C LEU A 68 3.60 -2.09 14.44
N PHE A 69 2.69 -2.77 13.74
CA PHE A 69 2.65 -4.22 13.69
C PHE A 69 3.91 -4.81 13.05
N ALA A 70 4.40 -4.23 11.96
CA ALA A 70 5.64 -4.62 11.31
C ALA A 70 6.87 -4.35 12.20
N SER A 71 6.88 -3.27 12.98
CA SER A 71 7.94 -2.98 13.95
C SER A 71 7.94 -4.00 15.09
N ALA A 72 6.76 -4.34 15.62
CA ALA A 72 6.59 -5.39 16.63
C ALA A 72 6.98 -6.79 16.10
N MET A 73 6.52 -7.13 14.89
CA MET A 73 6.94 -8.36 14.19
C MET A 73 8.42 -8.36 13.85
N ARG A 74 9.05 -7.23 13.56
CA ARG A 74 10.49 -7.19 13.29
C ARG A 74 11.30 -7.65 14.50
N HIS A 75 10.86 -7.34 15.72
CA HIS A 75 11.49 -7.84 16.94
C HIS A 75 11.24 -9.34 17.18
N HIS A 76 10.02 -9.83 16.91
CA HIS A 76 9.63 -11.23 17.24
C HIS A 76 9.81 -12.26 16.11
N VAL A 77 9.67 -11.84 14.85
CA VAL A 77 9.55 -12.70 13.66
C VAL A 77 10.79 -12.65 12.78
N ILE A 78 11.33 -11.45 12.49
CA ILE A 78 12.52 -11.32 11.62
C ILE A 78 13.78 -11.87 12.28
N THR A 79 13.82 -11.90 13.61
CA THR A 79 14.89 -12.54 14.39
C THR A 79 14.90 -14.07 14.23
N LYS A 80 13.79 -14.69 13.78
CA LYS A 80 13.67 -16.15 13.62
C LYS A 80 13.62 -16.55 12.13
N PRO A 81 14.75 -16.97 11.52
CA PRO A 81 14.83 -17.34 10.10
C PRO A 81 13.98 -18.56 9.70
N ARG A 82 13.43 -19.30 10.67
CA ARG A 82 12.48 -20.40 10.40
C ARG A 82 11.09 -19.87 9.99
N ILE A 83 10.61 -18.78 10.60
CA ILE A 83 9.27 -18.25 10.32
C ILE A 83 9.24 -17.59 8.94
N VAL A 84 10.28 -16.81 8.61
CA VAL A 84 10.42 -16.18 7.28
C VAL A 84 10.41 -17.24 6.17
N ARG A 85 11.14 -18.35 6.35
CA ARG A 85 11.15 -19.46 5.38
C ARG A 85 9.81 -20.17 5.27
N LEU A 86 9.07 -20.32 6.37
CA LEU A 86 7.72 -20.90 6.33
C LEU A 86 6.75 -20.02 5.53
N VAL A 87 6.76 -18.70 5.79
CA VAL A 87 5.94 -17.73 5.04
C VAL A 87 6.28 -17.78 3.55
N GLN A 88 7.57 -17.75 3.20
CA GLN A 88 8.01 -17.88 1.80
C GLN A 88 7.52 -19.19 1.16
N ARG A 89 7.62 -20.32 1.88
CA ARG A 89 7.19 -21.62 1.38
C ARG A 89 5.68 -21.67 1.13
N ILE A 90 4.88 -21.08 2.01
CA ILE A 90 3.43 -20.95 1.81
C ILE A 90 3.15 -20.13 0.55
N PHE A 91 3.78 -18.97 0.39
CA PHE A 91 3.63 -18.15 -0.81
C PHE A 91 4.01 -18.89 -2.09
N SER A 92 5.16 -19.58 -2.10
CA SER A 92 5.61 -20.38 -3.25
C SER A 92 4.63 -21.51 -3.58
N LEU A 93 4.10 -22.21 -2.57
CA LEU A 93 3.11 -23.27 -2.77
C LEU A 93 1.79 -22.71 -3.31
N SER A 94 1.32 -21.58 -2.79
CA SER A 94 0.11 -20.92 -3.29
C SER A 94 0.27 -20.50 -4.76
N TYR A 95 1.41 -19.92 -5.12
CA TYR A 95 1.69 -19.51 -6.50
C TYR A 95 1.78 -20.70 -7.45
N LEU A 96 2.44 -21.79 -7.02
CA LEU A 96 2.49 -23.04 -7.78
C LEU A 96 1.09 -23.64 -7.96
N GLY A 97 0.25 -23.63 -6.91
CA GLY A 97 -1.12 -24.11 -6.98
C GLY A 97 -1.99 -23.29 -7.93
N ILE A 98 -1.88 -21.96 -7.88
CA ILE A 98 -2.58 -21.06 -8.80
C ILE A 98 -2.09 -21.27 -10.24
N GLY A 99 -0.78 -21.37 -10.46
CA GLY A 99 -0.19 -21.63 -11.77
C GLY A 99 -0.61 -22.99 -12.35
N ALA A 100 -0.64 -24.04 -11.53
CA ALA A 100 -1.12 -25.35 -11.94
C ALA A 100 -2.62 -25.34 -12.28
N LYS A 101 -3.44 -24.62 -11.49
CA LYS A 101 -4.86 -24.42 -11.81
C LYS A 101 -5.04 -23.68 -13.12
N LEU A 102 -4.26 -22.63 -13.37
CA LEU A 102 -4.30 -21.89 -14.64
C LEU A 102 -3.88 -22.76 -15.83
N ALA A 103 -2.80 -23.54 -15.68
CA ALA A 103 -2.33 -24.45 -16.73
C ALA A 103 -3.35 -25.55 -17.07
N THR A 104 -4.13 -26.00 -16.09
CA THR A 104 -5.21 -26.99 -16.29
C THR A 104 -6.52 -26.37 -16.76
N THR A 105 -6.77 -25.09 -16.47
CA THR A 105 -7.94 -24.33 -16.94
C THR A 105 -7.83 -23.92 -18.42
N HIS A 106 -6.64 -24.00 -19.02
CA HIS A 106 -6.41 -23.68 -20.43
C HIS A 106 -6.51 -24.89 -21.38
N ARG A 107 -7.24 -25.95 -20.99
CA ARG A 107 -7.62 -27.08 -21.86
C ARG A 107 -9.10 -27.06 -22.19
#